data_AF-A0AAV4X8F3-F1
#
_entry.id   AF-A0AAV4X8F3-F1
#
_cell.length_a   1.000
_cell.length_b   1.000
_cell.length_c   1.000
_cell.angle_alpha   90.00
_cell.angle_beta   90.00
_cell.angle_gamma   90.00
#
_symmetry.space_group_name_H-M   'P 1'
#
loop_
_entity.id
_entity.type
_entity.pdbx_description
1 polymer ?
#
loop_
_entity_poly.entity_id
_entity_poly.type
_entity_poly.pdbx_seq_one_letter_code
_entity_poly.pdbx_strand_id
1 'polypeptide(L)'
;MAQARHLTKAERCSLFLLEKERNELVAKVFDGNVAEDGTEQTSLEVRIPADQGIAGHVATSGELLNIHDAYAHPLFYRKMDETTGFKTRNILCFPIKDDKGVIGVAELCNKINERCFSFFDEEIAKAFAIYCGISIMHSLMWKKVRDAQHRSRLSNELMMYHMQVLPEDIKKLSETEIPPPEEISEDFARLTFIPRSLKEQDTILAVMCMFHDMGMIRRWRIPIDTLSKFVLMVKKGYRDPPYHNWMHAFAVAHFCYLMHKNVNLMGNYLYELECLALFVACLCHDLDHRGTNNNFQVASKSDLAALYCSEGSVMERHHFAQAMAILNTDGCNILENLSRKEYTQCLDCMRDVILATDLAHHLRIIDDIEKMAEDGYDIDNSSHHQLLLCLLITCCDLSDQTKDWKSSKKIAELIYNEFFSQGDLEKAMGVHPSEMMDREKACIPELQIGFVENIVHPAYKILTTLFPEVIDTLTAVETNRLFWERMRDVYKRRYSNSTSSLDMFEDESLEQEVLALSCDSDE
;
A
#
# COMPACT_ATOMS: atom_id res chain seq x y z
N MET A 1 17.37 -10.01 -38.08
CA MET A 1 17.25 -9.62 -39.50
C MET A 1 18.41 -10.09 -40.37
N ALA A 2 19.67 -10.05 -39.90
CA ALA A 2 20.80 -10.67 -40.62
C ALA A 2 20.57 -12.16 -41.00
N GLN A 3 19.92 -12.93 -40.11
CA GLN A 3 19.53 -14.31 -40.40
C GLN A 3 18.48 -14.42 -41.51
N ALA A 4 17.46 -13.54 -41.52
CA ALA A 4 16.45 -13.50 -42.58
C ALA A 4 17.09 -13.26 -43.95
N ARG A 5 18.02 -12.30 -44.00
CA ARG A 5 18.82 -11.96 -45.18
C ARG A 5 19.65 -13.14 -45.68
N HIS A 6 20.28 -13.87 -44.75
CA HIS A 6 21.11 -15.02 -45.09
C HIS A 6 20.30 -16.21 -45.60
N LEU A 7 19.19 -16.53 -44.91
CA LEU A 7 18.30 -17.64 -45.25
C LEU A 7 17.66 -17.48 -46.63
N THR A 8 17.23 -16.27 -46.99
CA THR A 8 16.59 -15.98 -48.29
C THR A 8 17.56 -15.44 -49.33
N LYS A 9 18.86 -15.29 -49.01
CA LYS A 9 19.88 -14.70 -49.88
C LYS A 9 19.45 -13.34 -50.46
N ALA A 10 18.94 -12.44 -49.62
CA ALA A 10 18.59 -11.07 -50.01
C ALA A 10 19.79 -10.11 -49.82
N GLU A 11 19.82 -8.98 -50.53
CA GLU A 11 20.85 -7.94 -50.33
C GLU A 11 20.54 -7.07 -49.10
N ARG A 12 19.26 -6.78 -48.84
CA ARG A 12 18.83 -5.97 -47.70
C ARG A 12 17.60 -6.56 -47.03
N CYS A 13 17.50 -6.35 -45.72
CA CYS A 13 16.33 -6.68 -44.92
C CYS A 13 15.94 -5.48 -44.06
N SER A 14 14.68 -5.08 -44.13
CA SER A 14 14.11 -4.00 -43.32
C SER A 14 12.99 -4.55 -42.45
N LEU A 15 12.95 -4.13 -41.19
CA LEU A 15 11.86 -4.47 -40.26
C LEU A 15 11.14 -3.20 -39.84
N PHE A 16 9.83 -3.19 -40.07
CA PHE A 16 8.90 -2.16 -39.61
C PHE A 16 7.99 -2.74 -38.53
N LEU A 17 7.87 -2.05 -37.40
CA LEU A 17 6.88 -2.39 -36.36
C LEU A 17 5.68 -1.48 -36.50
N LEU A 18 4.48 -2.04 -36.34
CA LEU A 18 3.23 -1.29 -36.43
C LEU A 18 2.91 -0.64 -35.08
N GLU A 19 2.85 0.69 -35.06
CA GLU A 19 2.39 1.49 -33.93
C GLU A 19 0.89 1.78 -34.08
N LYS A 20 0.06 0.95 -33.44
CA LYS A 20 -1.41 1.00 -33.59
C LYS A 20 -2.05 2.33 -33.18
N GLU A 21 -1.46 3.04 -32.21
CA GLU A 21 -2.00 4.31 -31.69
C GLU A 21 -1.93 5.44 -32.72
N ARG A 22 -0.87 5.45 -33.54
CA ARG A 22 -0.64 6.47 -34.58
C ARG A 22 -0.94 5.97 -35.99
N ASN A 23 -1.22 4.68 -36.13
CA ASN A 23 -1.40 3.99 -37.41
C ASN A 23 -0.19 4.17 -38.35
N GLU A 24 1.01 4.02 -37.81
CA GLU A 24 2.29 4.20 -38.51
C GLU A 24 3.16 2.94 -38.40
N LEU A 25 3.98 2.70 -39.43
CA LEU A 25 5.04 1.71 -39.46
C LEU A 25 6.37 2.40 -39.13
N VAL A 26 7.00 1.95 -38.05
CA VAL A 26 8.28 2.50 -37.55
C VAL A 26 9.40 1.54 -37.89
N ALA A 27 10.38 1.99 -38.68
CA ALA A 27 11.57 1.21 -39.01
C ALA A 27 12.44 1.03 -37.75
N LYS A 28 12.60 -0.21 -37.28
CA LYS A 28 13.50 -0.53 -36.15
C LYS A 28 14.84 -1.10 -36.58
N VAL A 29 14.91 -1.69 -37.77
CA VAL A 29 16.16 -2.18 -38.37
C VAL A 29 16.15 -1.77 -39.84
N PHE A 30 17.11 -0.93 -40.23
CA PHE A 30 17.35 -0.53 -41.61
C PHE A 30 18.82 -0.79 -41.93
N ASP A 31 19.11 -1.81 -42.74
CA ASP A 31 20.48 -2.19 -43.14
C ASP A 31 21.19 -1.12 -44.01
N GLY A 32 20.59 0.06 -44.20
CA GLY A 32 21.11 1.15 -45.05
C GLY A 32 22.18 2.05 -44.42
N ASN A 33 22.41 1.99 -43.10
CA ASN A 33 23.36 2.85 -42.38
C ASN A 33 24.37 2.05 -41.53
N VAL A 34 25.05 1.07 -42.13
CA VAL A 34 26.24 0.50 -41.50
C VAL A 34 27.44 1.37 -41.90
N ALA A 35 27.82 2.30 -41.03
CA ALA A 35 29.15 2.91 -41.11
C ALA A 35 30.20 1.82 -40.80
N GLU A 36 31.31 1.81 -41.53
CA GLU A 36 32.41 0.84 -41.39
C GLU A 36 33.13 0.92 -40.01
N ASP A 37 32.78 1.87 -39.14
CA ASP A 37 33.51 2.21 -37.91
C ASP A 37 32.75 1.97 -36.60
N GLY A 38 31.84 0.99 -36.54
CA GLY A 38 31.33 0.45 -35.27
C GLY A 38 30.70 1.45 -34.28
N THR A 39 30.35 2.65 -34.74
CA THR A 39 29.78 3.73 -33.93
C THR A 39 28.31 3.85 -34.29
N GLU A 40 27.44 3.54 -33.32
CA GLU A 40 25.98 3.67 -33.42
C GLU A 40 25.62 5.16 -33.63
N GLN A 41 25.54 5.60 -34.88
CA GLN A 41 24.85 6.84 -35.20
C GLN A 41 23.35 6.63 -35.01
N THR A 42 22.77 7.48 -34.17
CA THR A 42 21.34 7.70 -33.94
C THR A 42 20.47 7.25 -35.10
N SER A 43 19.75 6.15 -34.90
CA SER A 43 18.74 5.67 -35.83
C SER A 43 17.68 6.75 -36.01
N LEU A 44 17.70 7.45 -37.14
CA LEU A 44 16.56 8.24 -37.60
C LEU A 44 15.38 7.27 -37.73
N GLU A 45 14.42 7.35 -36.81
CA GLU A 45 13.20 6.54 -36.86
C GLU A 45 12.42 6.91 -38.14
N VAL A 46 12.59 6.11 -39.20
CA VAL A 46 11.80 6.26 -40.43
C VAL A 46 10.38 5.81 -40.13
N ARG A 47 9.43 6.73 -40.25
CA ARG A 47 8.00 6.51 -40.04
C ARG A 47 7.27 6.63 -41.36
N ILE A 48 6.47 5.64 -41.69
CA ILE A 48 5.58 5.66 -42.86
C ILE A 48 4.15 5.33 -42.41
N PRO A 49 3.11 5.93 -43.02
CA PRO A 49 1.72 5.54 -42.79
C PRO A 49 1.51 4.04 -43.01
N ALA A 50 0.70 3.40 -42.16
CA ALA A 50 0.49 1.95 -42.18
C ALA A 50 -0.23 1.42 -43.43
N ASP A 51 -0.76 2.30 -44.28
CA ASP A 51 -1.43 1.99 -45.55
C ASP A 51 -0.58 2.37 -46.78
N GLN A 52 0.61 2.95 -46.58
CA GLN A 52 1.43 3.46 -47.66
C GLN A 52 2.44 2.43 -48.18
N GLY A 53 2.48 2.28 -49.51
CA GLY A 53 3.48 1.48 -50.22
C GLY A 53 3.32 -0.03 -50.03
N ILE A 54 4.37 -0.79 -50.35
CA ILE A 54 4.38 -2.25 -50.26
C ILE A 54 4.23 -2.71 -48.80
N ALA A 55 5.01 -2.12 -47.90
CA ALA A 55 4.95 -2.45 -46.48
C ALA A 55 3.56 -2.15 -45.87
N GLY A 56 2.93 -1.03 -46.25
CA GLY A 56 1.58 -0.70 -45.78
C GLY A 56 0.50 -1.62 -46.35
N HIS A 57 0.62 -2.03 -47.62
CA HIS A 57 -0.29 -3.02 -48.19
C HIS A 57 -0.20 -4.37 -47.46
N VAL A 58 1.01 -4.86 -47.18
CA VAL A 58 1.21 -6.10 -46.41
C VAL A 58 0.76 -5.95 -44.96
N ALA A 59 0.93 -4.77 -44.35
CA ALA A 59 0.46 -4.49 -43.00
C ALA A 59 -1.07 -4.54 -42.88
N THR A 60 -1.77 -4.03 -43.90
CA THR A 60 -3.24 -3.96 -43.93
C THR A 60 -3.90 -5.25 -44.39
N SER A 61 -3.35 -5.91 -45.42
CA SER A 61 -3.88 -7.19 -45.92
C SER A 61 -3.52 -8.36 -45.00
N GLY A 62 -2.36 -8.29 -44.35
CA GLY A 62 -1.79 -9.42 -43.62
C GLY A 62 -1.40 -10.58 -44.55
N GLU A 63 -1.22 -10.35 -45.84
CA GLU A 63 -0.76 -11.37 -46.80
C GLU A 63 0.65 -11.07 -47.29
N LEU A 64 1.43 -12.12 -47.54
CA LEU A 64 2.77 -12.02 -48.11
C LEU A 64 2.68 -11.55 -49.56
N LEU A 65 3.59 -10.66 -49.97
CA LEU A 65 3.67 -10.14 -51.33
C LEU A 65 5.08 -10.36 -51.91
N ASN A 66 5.16 -11.12 -53.00
CA ASN A 66 6.38 -11.35 -53.76
C ASN A 66 6.33 -10.57 -55.08
N ILE A 67 7.23 -9.60 -55.24
CA ILE A 67 7.28 -8.68 -56.38
C ILE A 67 8.53 -8.99 -57.20
N HIS A 68 8.32 -9.40 -58.45
CA HIS A 68 9.40 -9.75 -59.38
C HIS A 68 10.09 -8.53 -60.01
N ASP A 69 9.36 -7.44 -60.22
CA ASP A 69 9.89 -6.15 -60.70
C ASP A 69 9.30 -5.00 -59.88
N ALA A 70 10.13 -4.41 -59.01
CA ALA A 70 9.71 -3.33 -58.12
C ALA A 70 9.26 -2.08 -58.89
N TYR A 71 9.95 -1.70 -59.97
CA TYR A 71 9.63 -0.44 -60.69
C TYR A 71 8.34 -0.53 -61.51
N ALA A 72 7.93 -1.74 -61.89
CA ALA A 72 6.66 -1.99 -62.56
C ALA A 72 5.47 -2.07 -61.60
N HIS A 73 5.71 -2.24 -60.29
CA HIS A 73 4.64 -2.45 -59.32
C HIS A 73 3.98 -1.12 -58.90
N PRO A 74 2.63 -1.01 -58.91
CA PRO A 74 1.93 0.25 -58.64
C PRO A 74 2.13 0.78 -57.21
N LEU A 75 2.45 -0.11 -56.27
CA LEU A 75 2.65 0.22 -54.84
C LEU A 75 4.11 0.58 -54.49
N PHE A 76 5.04 0.56 -55.44
CA PHE A 76 6.46 0.81 -55.16
C PHE A 76 6.75 2.32 -55.01
N TYR A 77 7.37 2.70 -53.90
CA TYR A 77 7.66 4.09 -53.57
C TYR A 77 9.09 4.49 -53.96
N ARG A 78 9.25 5.08 -55.16
CA ARG A 78 10.55 5.36 -55.79
C ARG A 78 11.43 6.40 -55.07
N LYS A 79 10.84 7.33 -54.32
CA LYS A 79 11.59 8.43 -53.66
C LYS A 79 12.61 7.92 -52.62
N MET A 80 12.38 6.74 -52.03
CA MET A 80 13.33 6.12 -51.09
C MET A 80 14.62 5.66 -51.81
N ASP A 81 14.50 5.04 -52.98
CA ASP A 81 15.63 4.62 -53.81
C ASP A 81 16.42 5.85 -54.31
N GLU A 82 15.72 6.91 -54.71
CA GLU A 82 16.33 8.18 -55.14
C GLU A 82 17.14 8.87 -54.03
N THR A 83 16.69 8.76 -52.78
CA THR A 83 17.36 9.38 -51.63
C THR A 83 18.54 8.53 -51.13
N THR A 84 18.43 7.20 -51.20
CA THR A 84 19.43 6.27 -50.66
C THR A 84 20.46 5.79 -51.69
N GLY A 85 20.22 6.05 -52.98
CA GLY A 85 21.07 5.56 -54.08
C GLY A 85 20.98 4.05 -54.31
N PHE A 86 20.14 3.33 -53.55
CA PHE A 86 19.92 1.90 -53.71
C PHE A 86 18.90 1.66 -54.83
N LYS A 87 19.14 0.65 -55.67
CA LYS A 87 18.21 0.27 -56.75
C LYS A 87 17.52 -1.04 -56.40
N THR A 88 16.22 -0.97 -56.16
CA THR A 88 15.39 -2.11 -55.81
C THR A 88 14.89 -2.81 -57.09
N ARG A 89 15.19 -4.10 -57.23
CA ARG A 89 14.88 -4.96 -58.39
C ARG A 89 13.67 -5.83 -58.12
N ASN A 90 13.71 -6.57 -57.01
CA ASN A 90 12.65 -7.46 -56.56
C ASN A 90 12.51 -7.38 -55.04
N ILE A 91 11.31 -7.65 -54.54
CA ILE A 91 10.95 -7.45 -53.13
C ILE A 91 10.13 -8.66 -52.66
N LEU A 92 10.50 -9.22 -51.53
CA LEU A 92 9.68 -10.18 -50.78
C LEU A 92 9.27 -9.53 -49.46
N CYS A 93 8.00 -9.16 -49.35
CA CYS A 93 7.45 -8.49 -48.19
C CYS A 93 6.47 -9.41 -47.48
N PHE A 94 6.63 -9.59 -46.17
CA PHE A 94 5.81 -10.52 -45.41
C PHE A 94 5.41 -9.94 -44.04
N PRO A 95 4.19 -10.25 -43.57
CA PRO A 95 3.67 -9.74 -42.31
C PRO A 95 4.21 -10.57 -41.15
N ILE A 96 4.42 -9.91 -40.02
CA ILE A 96 4.68 -10.53 -38.72
C ILE A 96 3.41 -10.38 -37.90
N LYS A 97 2.85 -11.52 -37.48
CA LYS A 97 1.54 -11.58 -36.82
C LYS A 97 1.68 -12.07 -35.38
N ASP A 98 0.73 -11.62 -34.57
CA ASP A 98 0.36 -12.14 -33.26
C ASP A 98 -1.09 -12.66 -33.33
N ASP A 99 -1.57 -13.28 -32.27
CA ASP A 99 -2.95 -13.77 -32.09
C ASP A 99 -4.00 -12.65 -32.32
N LYS A 100 -3.61 -11.39 -32.13
CA LYS A 100 -4.46 -10.20 -32.30
C LYS A 100 -4.31 -9.49 -33.66
N GLY A 101 -3.51 -10.03 -34.59
CA GLY A 101 -3.29 -9.47 -35.93
C GLY A 101 -1.84 -9.07 -36.22
N VAL A 102 -1.63 -8.27 -37.27
CA VAL A 102 -0.28 -7.84 -37.70
C VAL A 102 0.36 -6.92 -36.66
N ILE A 103 1.59 -7.22 -36.26
CA ILE A 103 2.41 -6.42 -35.33
C ILE A 103 3.59 -5.72 -36.01
N GLY A 104 3.92 -6.13 -37.24
CA GLY A 104 4.99 -5.56 -38.03
C GLY A 104 5.07 -6.19 -39.41
N VAL A 105 5.97 -5.67 -40.23
CA VAL A 105 6.21 -6.12 -41.60
C VAL A 105 7.71 -6.18 -41.83
N ALA A 106 8.16 -7.25 -42.47
CA ALA A 106 9.54 -7.39 -42.91
C ALA A 106 9.60 -7.37 -44.43
N GLU A 107 10.62 -6.70 -44.95
CA GLU A 107 10.85 -6.50 -46.38
C GLU A 107 12.26 -6.97 -46.73
N LEU A 108 12.36 -7.90 -47.67
CA LEU A 108 13.62 -8.40 -48.23
C LEU A 108 13.76 -7.85 -49.64
N CYS A 109 14.85 -7.14 -49.90
CA CYS A 109 15.11 -6.54 -51.21
C CYS A 109 16.26 -7.25 -51.91
N ASN A 110 16.09 -7.44 -53.22
CA ASN A 110 17.07 -7.98 -54.17
C ASN A 110 17.60 -9.37 -53.80
N LYS A 111 17.07 -10.40 -54.46
CA LYS A 111 17.61 -11.75 -54.45
C LYS A 111 19.02 -11.79 -55.06
N ILE A 112 19.96 -12.41 -54.36
CA ILE A 112 21.34 -12.62 -54.80
C ILE A 112 21.40 -13.84 -55.71
N ASN A 113 22.13 -13.72 -56.83
CA ASN A 113 22.38 -14.76 -57.85
C ASN A 113 21.15 -15.26 -58.64
N GLU A 114 19.96 -14.72 -58.40
CA GLU A 114 18.71 -15.09 -59.09
C GLU A 114 17.89 -13.84 -59.46
N ARG A 115 16.90 -14.00 -60.36
CA ARG A 115 16.08 -12.88 -60.83
C ARG A 115 14.97 -12.47 -59.86
N CYS A 116 14.47 -13.38 -59.03
CA CYS A 116 13.41 -13.13 -58.07
C CYS A 116 13.41 -14.16 -56.95
N PHE A 117 12.64 -13.89 -55.88
CA PHE A 117 12.42 -14.85 -54.79
C PHE A 117 11.56 -16.03 -55.25
N SER A 118 11.95 -17.24 -54.84
CA SER A 118 11.28 -18.49 -55.17
C SER A 118 10.16 -18.81 -54.17
N PHE A 119 9.29 -19.76 -54.52
CA PHE A 119 8.27 -20.27 -53.58
C PHE A 119 8.90 -20.85 -52.30
N PHE A 120 10.10 -21.43 -52.39
CA PHE A 120 10.83 -21.90 -51.22
C PHE A 120 11.27 -20.75 -50.30
N ASP A 121 11.64 -19.59 -50.86
CA ASP A 121 11.94 -18.39 -50.08
C ASP A 121 10.71 -17.84 -49.37
N GLU A 122 9.53 -17.94 -49.98
CA GLU A 122 8.26 -17.56 -49.33
C GLU A 122 7.96 -18.44 -48.13
N GLU A 123 8.15 -19.76 -48.24
CA GLU A 123 7.93 -20.69 -47.13
C GLU A 123 8.95 -20.45 -45.99
N ILE A 124 10.22 -20.19 -46.33
CA ILE A 124 11.23 -19.78 -45.34
C ILE A 124 10.82 -18.47 -44.67
N ALA A 125 10.37 -17.47 -45.43
CA ALA A 125 9.96 -16.18 -44.91
C ALA A 125 8.75 -16.33 -43.96
N LYS A 126 7.75 -17.16 -44.31
CA LYS A 126 6.61 -17.47 -43.44
C LYS A 126 7.05 -18.13 -42.14
N ALA A 127 7.91 -19.15 -42.21
CA ALA A 127 8.43 -19.81 -41.02
C ALA A 127 9.21 -18.82 -40.12
N PHE A 128 10.05 -18.00 -40.73
CA PHE A 128 10.82 -16.97 -40.04
C PHE A 128 9.91 -15.88 -39.43
N ALA A 129 8.80 -15.53 -40.07
CA ALA A 129 7.83 -14.57 -39.57
C ALA A 129 7.19 -15.02 -38.25
N ILE A 130 6.90 -16.32 -38.11
CA ILE A 130 6.36 -16.90 -36.86
C ILE A 130 7.34 -16.71 -35.71
N TYR A 131 8.62 -17.09 -35.92
CA TYR A 131 9.65 -16.90 -34.89
C TYR A 131 9.89 -15.42 -34.56
N CYS A 132 9.82 -14.54 -35.56
CA CYS A 132 9.88 -13.09 -35.33
C CYS A 132 8.70 -12.59 -34.50
N GLY A 133 7.49 -13.06 -34.78
CA GLY A 133 6.28 -12.70 -34.03
C GLY A 133 6.43 -13.00 -32.55
N ILE A 134 6.79 -14.23 -32.22
CA ILE A 134 7.00 -14.70 -30.84
C ILE A 134 8.12 -13.90 -30.17
N SER A 135 9.27 -13.73 -30.85
CA SER A 135 10.43 -13.05 -30.27
C SER A 135 10.20 -11.57 -30.02
N ILE A 136 9.55 -10.87 -30.97
CA ILE A 136 9.20 -9.46 -30.86
C ILE A 136 8.17 -9.28 -29.74
N MET A 137 7.12 -10.10 -29.70
CA MET A 137 6.11 -10.06 -28.65
C MET A 137 6.74 -10.25 -27.26
N HIS A 138 7.54 -11.30 -27.09
CA HIS A 138 8.20 -11.60 -25.82
C HIS A 138 9.11 -10.44 -25.39
N SER A 139 9.92 -9.89 -26.30
CA SER A 139 10.78 -8.74 -26.04
C SER A 139 9.99 -7.48 -25.65
N LEU A 140 8.91 -7.17 -26.37
CA LEU A 140 8.04 -6.02 -26.08
C LEU A 140 7.32 -6.19 -24.74
N MET A 141 6.81 -7.38 -24.43
CA MET A 141 6.18 -7.68 -23.14
C MET A 141 7.16 -7.54 -21.99
N TRP A 142 8.36 -8.13 -22.11
CA TRP A 142 9.40 -7.99 -21.11
C TRP A 142 9.83 -6.55 -20.89
N LYS A 143 9.94 -5.76 -21.96
CA LYS A 143 10.23 -4.33 -21.86
C LYS A 143 9.14 -3.60 -21.09
N LYS A 144 7.85 -3.84 -21.41
CA LYS A 144 6.73 -3.24 -20.68
C LYS A 144 6.73 -3.60 -19.20
N VAL A 145 6.97 -4.86 -18.85
CA VAL A 145 7.07 -5.32 -17.46
C VAL A 145 8.24 -4.64 -16.75
N ARG A 146 9.41 -4.57 -17.39
CA ARG A 146 10.60 -3.92 -16.82
C ARG A 146 10.40 -2.43 -16.61
N ASP A 147 9.82 -1.73 -17.59
CA ASP A 147 9.53 -0.30 -17.49
C ASP A 147 8.49 -0.03 -16.39
N ALA A 148 7.47 -0.89 -16.25
CA ALA A 148 6.50 -0.79 -15.15
C ALA A 148 7.16 -1.03 -13.78
N GLN A 149 8.02 -2.05 -13.66
CA GLN A 149 8.79 -2.30 -12.44
C GLN A 149 9.73 -1.14 -12.10
N HIS A 150 10.42 -0.56 -13.09
CA HIS A 150 11.31 0.58 -12.87
C HIS A 150 10.54 1.81 -12.39
N ARG A 151 9.37 2.11 -12.98
CA ARG A 151 8.51 3.20 -12.52
C ARG A 151 8.00 2.97 -11.11
N SER A 152 7.56 1.75 -10.79
CA SER A 152 7.10 1.39 -9.45
C SER A 152 8.22 1.51 -8.42
N ARG A 153 9.43 1.01 -8.72
CA ARG A 153 10.60 1.16 -7.85
C ARG A 153 10.96 2.62 -7.63
N LEU A 154 11.02 3.43 -8.69
CA LEU A 154 11.34 4.84 -8.57
C LEU A 154 10.29 5.61 -7.74
N SER A 155 9.00 5.32 -7.95
CA SER A 155 7.92 5.91 -7.17
C SER A 155 8.05 5.54 -5.68
N ASN A 156 8.31 4.27 -5.38
CA ASN A 156 8.57 3.82 -4.02
C ASN A 156 9.82 4.50 -3.45
N GLU A 157 10.94 4.52 -4.17
CA GLU A 157 12.18 5.18 -3.73
C GLU A 157 11.98 6.66 -3.40
N LEU A 158 11.19 7.38 -4.21
CA LEU A 158 10.85 8.78 -3.97
C LEU A 158 9.98 8.96 -2.72
N MET A 159 8.99 8.07 -2.51
CA MET A 159 8.19 8.05 -1.27
C MET A 159 9.05 7.70 -0.06
N MET A 160 10.09 6.90 -0.25
CA MET A 160 10.94 6.32 0.81
C MET A 160 12.26 7.06 1.07
N TYR A 161 12.58 8.13 0.34
CA TYR A 161 13.86 8.85 0.49
C TYR A 161 14.08 9.33 1.93
N HIS A 162 13.00 9.71 2.62
CA HIS A 162 13.05 10.13 4.03
C HIS A 162 12.99 8.97 5.03
N MET A 163 12.74 7.73 4.59
CA MET A 163 12.55 6.54 5.41
C MET A 163 13.76 5.57 5.41
N GLN A 164 14.93 5.98 4.91
CA GLN A 164 16.10 5.11 4.84
C GLN A 164 16.62 4.69 6.22
N VAL A 165 16.73 3.39 6.47
CA VAL A 165 17.32 2.83 7.69
C VAL A 165 18.78 2.49 7.43
N LEU A 166 19.66 2.80 8.39
CA LEU A 166 21.08 2.52 8.25
C LEU A 166 21.33 1.01 8.37
N PRO A 167 22.21 0.42 7.52
CA PRO A 167 22.56 -1.00 7.63
C PRO A 167 23.11 -1.41 9.00
N GLU A 168 23.79 -0.49 9.69
CA GLU A 168 24.32 -0.71 11.04
C GLU A 168 23.22 -0.91 12.09
N ASP A 169 22.12 -0.16 12.00
CA ASP A 169 20.98 -0.29 12.91
C ASP A 169 20.25 -1.63 12.70
N ILE A 170 20.11 -2.05 11.44
CA ILE A 170 19.51 -3.36 11.09
C ILE A 170 20.35 -4.48 11.69
N LYS A 171 21.66 -4.44 11.44
CA LYS A 171 22.60 -5.45 11.94
C LYS A 171 22.63 -5.48 13.47
N LYS A 172 22.65 -4.32 14.13
CA LYS A 172 22.62 -4.23 15.58
C LYS A 172 21.35 -4.87 16.14
N LEU A 173 20.19 -4.60 15.54
CA LEU A 173 18.93 -5.18 15.98
C LEU A 173 18.87 -6.69 15.72
N SER A 174 19.36 -7.15 14.57
CA SER A 174 19.31 -8.58 14.22
C SER A 174 20.31 -9.45 15.00
N GLU A 175 21.42 -8.88 15.45
CA GLU A 175 22.38 -9.53 16.35
C GLU A 175 21.96 -9.49 17.83
N THR A 176 20.97 -8.64 18.18
CA THR A 176 20.45 -8.56 19.55
C THR A 176 19.56 -9.76 19.83
N GLU A 177 19.81 -10.46 20.93
CA GLU A 177 18.94 -11.56 21.38
C GLU A 177 17.56 -11.00 21.75
N ILE A 178 16.50 -11.62 21.23
CA ILE A 178 15.12 -11.19 21.47
C ILE A 178 14.75 -11.61 22.90
N PRO A 179 14.51 -10.67 23.83
CA PRO A 179 14.19 -11.01 25.21
C PRO A 179 12.80 -11.64 25.30
N PRO A 180 12.55 -12.50 26.30
CA PRO A 180 11.20 -12.93 26.63
C PRO A 180 10.37 -11.76 27.19
N PRO A 181 9.03 -11.82 27.12
CA PRO A 181 8.14 -10.75 27.60
C PRO A 181 8.43 -10.25 29.02
N GLU A 182 8.77 -11.18 29.93
CA GLU A 182 9.00 -10.91 31.35
C GLU A 182 10.25 -10.04 31.59
N GLU A 183 11.23 -10.07 30.67
CA GLU A 183 12.42 -9.21 30.74
C GLU A 183 12.16 -7.78 30.28
N ILE A 184 11.12 -7.56 29.46
CA ILE A 184 10.67 -6.20 29.10
C ILE A 184 9.96 -5.58 30.30
N SER A 185 9.00 -6.31 30.85
CA SER A 185 8.29 -5.96 32.08
C SER A 185 7.54 -7.19 32.60
N GLU A 186 7.51 -7.39 33.92
CA GLU A 186 6.76 -8.50 34.54
C GLU A 186 5.28 -8.51 34.13
N ASP A 187 4.69 -7.32 33.93
CA ASP A 187 3.28 -7.17 33.57
C ASP A 187 3.06 -7.01 32.05
N PHE A 188 4.07 -7.20 31.19
CA PHE A 188 3.99 -6.88 29.75
C PHE A 188 2.83 -7.55 29.01
N ALA A 189 2.40 -8.74 29.44
CA ALA A 189 1.29 -9.49 28.85
C ALA A 189 -0.07 -9.28 29.55
N ARG A 190 -0.15 -8.39 30.54
CA ARG A 190 -1.39 -8.08 31.28
C ARG A 190 -2.15 -6.92 30.64
N LEU A 191 -3.47 -6.98 30.67
CA LEU A 191 -4.36 -5.96 30.09
C LEU A 191 -4.15 -4.55 30.70
N THR A 192 -3.70 -4.51 31.95
CA THR A 192 -3.40 -3.28 32.71
C THR A 192 -2.07 -2.62 32.33
N PHE A 193 -1.22 -3.29 31.54
CA PHE A 193 0.05 -2.71 31.11
C PHE A 193 -0.17 -1.47 30.25
N ILE A 194 0.67 -0.45 30.44
CA ILE A 194 0.60 0.83 29.74
C ILE A 194 1.73 0.86 28.71
N PRO A 195 1.47 0.65 27.41
CA PRO A 195 2.53 0.52 26.41
C PRO A 195 3.41 1.76 26.31
N ARG A 196 2.81 2.94 26.46
CA ARG A 196 3.51 4.24 26.39
C ARG A 196 4.41 4.54 27.60
N SER A 197 4.41 3.69 28.63
CA SER A 197 5.39 3.78 29.72
C SER A 197 6.80 3.34 29.28
N LEU A 198 6.90 2.54 28.22
CA LEU A 198 8.17 2.14 27.63
C LEU A 198 8.79 3.31 26.87
N LYS A 199 10.12 3.42 26.95
CA LYS A 199 10.85 4.39 26.15
C LYS A 199 10.77 4.01 24.68
N GLU A 200 10.65 5.01 23.83
CA GLU A 200 10.50 4.82 22.39
C GLU A 200 11.61 3.97 21.75
N GLN A 201 12.85 4.08 22.23
CA GLN A 201 13.98 3.26 21.76
C GLN A 201 13.82 1.75 22.04
N ASP A 202 13.10 1.39 23.11
CA ASP A 202 12.95 0.00 23.57
C ASP A 202 11.73 -0.67 22.90
N THR A 203 10.82 0.12 22.33
CA THR A 203 9.60 -0.38 21.65
C THR A 203 9.89 -1.26 20.44
N ILE A 204 10.99 -1.02 19.72
CA ILE A 204 11.38 -1.86 18.57
C ILE A 204 11.67 -3.28 19.04
N LEU A 205 12.44 -3.43 20.12
CA LEU A 205 12.76 -4.74 20.69
C LEU A 205 11.50 -5.41 21.27
N ALA A 206 10.58 -4.62 21.84
CA ALA A 206 9.29 -5.13 22.29
C ALA A 206 8.43 -5.66 21.13
N VAL A 207 8.45 -5.03 19.96
CA VAL A 207 7.79 -5.58 18.76
C VAL A 207 8.43 -6.89 18.31
N MET A 208 9.77 -6.98 18.30
CA MET A 208 10.47 -8.23 18.00
C MET A 208 10.09 -9.34 18.98
N CYS A 209 9.97 -9.02 20.27
CA CYS A 209 9.50 -9.92 21.31
C CYS A 209 8.07 -10.41 21.04
N MET A 210 7.14 -9.52 20.68
CA MET A 210 5.76 -9.91 20.35
C MET A 210 5.69 -10.86 19.15
N PHE A 211 6.45 -10.60 18.07
CA PHE A 211 6.54 -11.53 16.93
C PHE A 211 7.10 -12.91 17.32
N HIS A 212 8.10 -12.92 18.21
CA HIS A 212 8.72 -14.14 18.69
C HIS A 212 7.80 -14.96 19.60
N ASP A 213 7.20 -14.32 20.61
CA ASP A 213 6.35 -14.94 21.63
C ASP A 213 5.02 -15.47 21.04
N MET A 214 4.43 -14.77 20.07
CA MET A 214 3.29 -15.29 19.29
C MET A 214 3.67 -16.43 18.33
N GLY A 215 4.97 -16.76 18.22
CA GLY A 215 5.47 -17.85 17.36
C GLY A 215 5.44 -17.55 15.86
N MET A 216 5.18 -16.30 15.46
CA MET A 216 5.02 -15.90 14.06
C MET A 216 6.32 -16.06 13.26
N ILE A 217 7.47 -15.72 13.86
CA ILE A 217 8.80 -15.82 13.23
C ILE A 217 9.06 -17.25 12.74
N ARG A 218 8.87 -18.23 13.62
CA ARG A 218 9.11 -19.65 13.33
C ARG A 218 8.06 -20.22 12.38
N ARG A 219 6.78 -19.88 12.57
CA ARG A 219 5.66 -20.39 11.78
C ARG A 219 5.78 -19.99 10.31
N TRP A 220 5.98 -18.69 10.07
CA TRP A 220 6.02 -18.10 8.74
C TRP A 220 7.42 -17.99 8.16
N ARG A 221 8.42 -18.52 8.89
CA ARG A 221 9.84 -18.51 8.50
C ARG A 221 10.34 -17.11 8.17
N ILE A 222 9.97 -16.12 8.98
CA ILE A 222 10.36 -14.72 8.77
C ILE A 222 11.84 -14.56 9.12
N PRO A 223 12.72 -14.15 8.19
CA PRO A 223 14.12 -13.90 8.53
C PRO A 223 14.25 -12.74 9.51
N ILE A 224 15.12 -12.88 10.51
CA ILE A 224 15.31 -11.84 11.54
C ILE A 224 15.82 -10.53 10.95
N ASP A 225 16.72 -10.58 9.97
CA ASP A 225 17.21 -9.39 9.27
C ASP A 225 16.08 -8.65 8.54
N THR A 226 15.22 -9.40 7.83
CA THR A 226 14.04 -8.86 7.12
C THR A 226 13.05 -8.24 8.09
N LEU A 227 12.76 -8.91 9.21
CA LEU A 227 11.88 -8.40 10.26
C LEU A 227 12.45 -7.14 10.93
N SER A 228 13.75 -7.15 11.24
CA SER A 228 14.46 -6.01 11.84
C SER A 228 14.36 -4.79 10.94
N LYS A 229 14.63 -4.97 9.64
CA LYS A 229 14.52 -3.90 8.65
C LYS A 229 13.08 -3.41 8.51
N PHE A 230 12.10 -4.32 8.45
CA PHE A 230 10.68 -3.99 8.38
C PHE A 230 10.24 -3.12 9.57
N VAL A 231 10.49 -3.55 10.80
CA VAL A 231 10.04 -2.81 12.00
C VAL A 231 10.71 -1.43 12.09
N LEU A 232 12.00 -1.33 11.79
CA LEU A 232 12.72 -0.05 11.75
C LEU A 232 12.15 0.90 10.68
N MET A 233 11.79 0.37 9.50
CA MET A 233 11.20 1.17 8.43
C MET A 233 9.77 1.59 8.73
N VAL A 234 8.95 0.73 9.32
CA VAL A 234 7.60 1.08 9.79
C VAL A 234 7.70 2.20 10.81
N LYS A 235 8.53 2.05 11.84
CA LYS A 235 8.77 3.11 12.83
C LYS A 235 9.16 4.44 12.20
N LYS A 236 10.11 4.43 11.25
CA LYS A 236 10.57 5.63 10.57
C LYS A 236 9.54 6.22 9.59
N GLY A 237 8.55 5.43 9.17
CA GLY A 237 7.44 5.86 8.33
C GLY A 237 6.35 6.61 9.09
N TYR A 238 6.32 6.52 10.43
CA TYR A 238 5.46 7.38 11.24
C TYR A 238 6.03 8.80 11.32
N ARG A 239 5.12 9.78 11.26
CA ARG A 239 5.43 11.19 11.53
C ARG A 239 5.34 11.47 13.02
N ASP A 240 5.51 12.74 13.38
CA ASP A 240 5.50 13.22 14.76
C ASP A 240 4.31 14.17 15.06
N PRO A 241 3.04 13.82 14.73
CA PRO A 241 1.91 14.55 15.28
C PRO A 241 1.73 14.17 16.77
N PRO A 242 0.97 14.97 17.56
CA PRO A 242 0.83 14.75 18.99
C PRO A 242 0.34 13.34 19.38
N TYR A 243 -0.65 12.78 18.66
CA TYR A 243 -1.24 11.48 18.99
C TYR A 243 -0.87 10.38 17.98
N HIS A 244 -1.18 10.57 16.69
CA HIS A 244 -1.03 9.55 15.63
C HIS A 244 0.43 9.37 15.17
N ASN A 245 1.30 8.99 16.10
CA ASN A 245 2.73 8.75 15.92
C ASN A 245 3.08 7.27 16.17
N TRP A 246 4.37 6.92 16.09
CA TRP A 246 4.83 5.53 16.31
C TRP A 246 4.37 4.94 17.64
N MET A 247 4.32 5.74 18.72
CA MET A 247 3.92 5.23 20.04
C MET A 247 2.46 4.81 20.09
N HIS A 248 1.60 5.44 19.28
CA HIS A 248 0.21 4.99 19.08
C HIS A 248 0.18 3.62 18.40
N ALA A 249 0.80 3.49 17.23
CA ALA A 249 0.84 2.23 16.51
C ALA A 249 1.43 1.07 17.33
N PHE A 250 2.47 1.36 18.14
CA PHE A 250 3.01 0.40 19.10
C PHE A 250 1.99 -0.02 20.16
N ALA A 251 1.23 0.92 20.74
CA ALA A 251 0.19 0.62 21.72
C ALA A 251 -0.95 -0.22 21.12
N VAL A 252 -1.38 0.11 19.89
CA VAL A 252 -2.40 -0.65 19.15
C VAL A 252 -1.93 -2.08 18.87
N ALA A 253 -0.69 -2.25 18.39
CA ALA A 253 -0.11 -3.57 18.16
C ALA A 253 0.05 -4.35 19.47
N HIS A 254 0.47 -3.69 20.54
CA HIS A 254 0.56 -4.31 21.87
C HIS A 254 -0.79 -4.78 22.39
N PHE A 255 -1.86 -4.01 22.21
CA PHE A 255 -3.20 -4.48 22.58
C PHE A 255 -3.64 -5.70 21.76
N CYS A 256 -3.32 -5.77 20.47
CA CYS A 256 -3.54 -6.97 19.67
C CYS A 256 -2.77 -8.18 20.22
N TYR A 257 -1.52 -7.97 20.67
CA TYR A 257 -0.74 -9.00 21.36
C TYR A 257 -1.41 -9.44 22.67
N LEU A 258 -1.90 -8.50 23.48
CA LEU A 258 -2.62 -8.81 24.71
C LEU A 258 -3.88 -9.64 24.45
N MET A 259 -4.65 -9.31 23.41
CA MET A 259 -5.81 -10.12 23.03
C MET A 259 -5.39 -11.55 22.67
N HIS A 260 -4.27 -11.72 21.95
CA HIS A 260 -3.74 -13.05 21.67
C HIS A 260 -3.36 -13.81 22.96
N LYS A 261 -2.67 -13.17 23.90
CA LYS A 261 -2.21 -13.81 25.14
C LYS A 261 -3.33 -14.17 26.11
N ASN A 262 -4.35 -13.32 26.22
CA ASN A 262 -5.41 -13.48 27.22
C ASN A 262 -6.59 -14.31 26.69
N VAL A 263 -6.84 -14.31 25.37
CA VAL A 263 -8.00 -14.99 24.74
C VAL A 263 -7.57 -16.19 23.87
N ASN A 264 -6.27 -16.37 23.63
CA ASN A 264 -5.76 -17.35 22.66
C ASN A 264 -6.40 -17.18 21.27
N LEU A 265 -6.42 -15.94 20.76
CA LEU A 265 -7.06 -15.59 19.47
C LEU A 265 -6.64 -16.50 18.29
N MET A 266 -5.34 -16.82 18.22
CA MET A 266 -4.77 -17.54 17.08
C MET A 266 -5.07 -19.03 17.18
N GLY A 267 -5.74 -19.56 16.16
CA GLY A 267 -6.10 -20.97 16.05
C GLY A 267 -7.42 -21.35 16.71
N ASN A 268 -7.98 -20.51 17.59
CA ASN A 268 -9.28 -20.74 18.22
C ASN A 268 -10.40 -19.89 17.61
N TYR A 269 -10.11 -18.66 17.20
CA TYR A 269 -11.11 -17.73 16.65
C TYR A 269 -10.74 -17.29 15.24
N LEU A 270 -9.47 -16.97 15.03
CA LEU A 270 -8.95 -16.55 13.73
C LEU A 270 -7.93 -17.57 13.20
N TYR A 271 -7.85 -17.67 11.88
CA TYR A 271 -6.78 -18.43 11.25
C TYR A 271 -5.43 -17.76 11.48
N GLU A 272 -4.36 -18.55 11.53
CA GLU A 272 -3.02 -18.04 11.82
C GLU A 272 -2.58 -16.94 10.83
N LEU A 273 -3.02 -17.04 9.57
CA LEU A 273 -2.72 -16.05 8.53
C LEU A 273 -3.44 -14.72 8.79
N GLU A 274 -4.68 -14.78 9.29
CA GLU A 274 -5.46 -13.60 9.67
C GLU A 274 -4.85 -12.92 10.90
N CYS A 275 -4.34 -13.69 11.87
CA CYS A 275 -3.62 -13.13 13.01
C CYS A 275 -2.32 -12.41 12.60
N LEU A 276 -1.57 -12.98 11.65
CA LEU A 276 -0.39 -12.30 11.08
C LEU A 276 -0.80 -10.98 10.41
N ALA A 277 -1.84 -11.02 9.56
CA ALA A 277 -2.34 -9.85 8.85
C ALA A 277 -2.85 -8.76 9.83
N LEU A 278 -3.64 -9.13 10.84
CA LEU A 278 -4.14 -8.22 11.87
C LEU A 278 -3.00 -7.54 12.63
N PHE A 279 -2.02 -8.30 13.11
CA PHE A 279 -0.91 -7.74 13.88
C PHE A 279 -0.03 -6.80 13.05
N VAL A 280 0.26 -7.18 11.80
CA VAL A 280 1.00 -6.32 10.87
C VAL A 280 0.20 -5.07 10.50
N ALA A 281 -1.13 -5.20 10.35
CA ALA A 281 -2.02 -4.07 10.12
C ALA A 281 -2.02 -3.09 11.30
N CYS A 282 -2.10 -3.57 12.55
CA CYS A 282 -1.99 -2.72 13.75
C CYS A 282 -0.73 -1.84 13.73
N LEU A 283 0.41 -2.41 13.36
CA LEU A 283 1.69 -1.68 13.25
C LEU A 283 1.70 -0.64 12.12
N CYS A 284 0.86 -0.81 11.10
CA CYS A 284 0.92 -0.04 9.86
C CYS A 284 -0.27 0.92 9.63
N HIS A 285 -1.34 0.81 10.43
CA HIS A 285 -2.63 1.40 10.10
C HIS A 285 -2.64 2.94 10.00
N ASP A 286 -1.65 3.61 10.59
CA ASP A 286 -1.52 5.07 10.64
C ASP A 286 -0.21 5.59 10.01
N LEU A 287 0.44 4.79 9.16
CA LEU A 287 1.71 5.17 8.52
C LEU A 287 1.59 6.49 7.73
N ASP A 288 2.53 7.42 7.93
CA ASP A 288 2.52 8.76 7.31
C ASP A 288 1.31 9.65 7.72
N HIS A 289 0.64 9.38 8.84
CA HIS A 289 -0.44 10.23 9.34
C HIS A 289 0.03 11.68 9.60
N ARG A 290 -0.76 12.67 9.17
CA ARG A 290 -0.34 14.09 9.09
C ARG A 290 -0.96 14.98 10.15
N GLY A 291 -1.67 14.41 11.11
CA GLY A 291 -2.39 15.17 12.12
C GLY A 291 -3.70 15.78 11.61
N THR A 292 -4.26 15.24 10.52
CA THR A 292 -5.49 15.76 9.90
C THR A 292 -6.38 14.62 9.41
N ASN A 293 -7.69 14.76 9.57
CA ASN A 293 -8.65 13.72 9.23
C ASN A 293 -9.09 13.71 7.76
N ASN A 294 -9.87 12.68 7.38
CA ASN A 294 -10.42 12.50 6.04
C ASN A 294 -11.21 13.72 5.53
N ASN A 295 -12.03 14.33 6.38
CA ASN A 295 -12.83 15.51 6.01
C ASN A 295 -11.95 16.70 5.63
N PHE A 296 -10.87 16.94 6.38
CA PHE A 296 -9.91 17.99 6.07
C PHE A 296 -9.21 17.75 4.73
N GLN A 297 -8.79 16.52 4.43
CA GLN A 297 -8.14 16.19 3.17
C GLN A 297 -9.05 16.50 1.97
N VAL A 298 -10.33 16.12 2.05
CA VAL A 298 -11.31 16.38 0.99
C VAL A 298 -11.62 17.88 0.87
N ALA A 299 -11.84 18.57 1.99
CA ALA A 299 -12.16 19.99 2.00
C ALA A 299 -11.01 20.86 1.48
N SER A 300 -9.77 20.50 1.82
CA SER A 300 -8.55 21.19 1.37
C SER A 300 -8.15 20.86 -0.07
N LYS A 301 -8.82 19.88 -0.71
CA LYS A 301 -8.48 19.37 -2.05
C LYS A 301 -7.01 18.93 -2.13
N SER A 302 -6.54 18.23 -1.11
CA SER A 302 -5.18 17.74 -1.08
C SER A 302 -4.89 16.73 -2.19
N ASP A 303 -3.61 16.50 -2.49
CA ASP A 303 -3.21 15.47 -3.46
C ASP A 303 -3.66 14.07 -3.03
N LEU A 304 -3.73 13.80 -1.72
CA LEU A 304 -4.26 12.54 -1.18
C LEU A 304 -5.75 12.37 -1.49
N ALA A 305 -6.54 13.44 -1.31
CA ALA A 305 -7.94 13.42 -1.71
C ALA A 305 -8.10 13.25 -3.22
N ALA A 306 -7.27 13.91 -4.04
CA ALA A 306 -7.30 13.71 -5.49
C ALA A 306 -7.00 12.26 -5.91
N LEU A 307 -6.16 11.56 -5.16
CA LEU A 307 -5.76 10.18 -5.44
C LEU A 307 -6.79 9.14 -4.97
N TYR A 308 -7.43 9.35 -3.81
CA TYR A 308 -8.24 8.31 -3.14
C TYR A 308 -9.71 8.66 -2.89
N CYS A 309 -10.15 9.91 -3.07
CA CYS A 309 -11.50 10.35 -2.68
C CYS A 309 -12.64 9.58 -3.38
N SER A 310 -12.41 9.02 -4.57
CA SER A 310 -13.43 8.24 -5.29
C SER A 310 -13.87 6.97 -4.57
N GLU A 311 -13.06 6.45 -3.64
CA GLU A 311 -13.30 5.17 -2.97
C GLU A 311 -13.57 5.31 -1.45
N GLY A 312 -13.64 6.53 -0.90
CA GLY A 312 -13.78 6.79 0.54
C GLY A 312 -12.54 6.41 1.37
N SER A 313 -12.53 6.73 2.67
CA SER A 313 -11.45 6.38 3.62
C SER A 313 -10.05 6.73 3.08
N VAL A 314 -9.86 8.03 2.77
CA VAL A 314 -8.71 8.56 2.02
C VAL A 314 -7.39 8.27 2.72
N MET A 315 -7.34 8.52 4.03
CA MET A 315 -6.14 8.32 4.86
C MET A 315 -5.86 6.84 5.06
N GLU A 316 -6.86 6.01 5.32
CA GLU A 316 -6.70 4.57 5.54
C GLU A 316 -6.15 3.86 4.28
N ARG A 317 -6.61 4.27 3.09
CA ARG A 317 -6.03 3.81 1.81
C ARG A 317 -4.58 4.24 1.64
N HIS A 318 -4.24 5.46 2.05
CA HIS A 318 -2.87 5.96 2.04
C HIS A 318 -1.98 5.16 3.00
N HIS A 319 -2.45 4.87 4.21
CA HIS A 319 -1.73 4.05 5.20
C HIS A 319 -1.43 2.65 4.67
N PHE A 320 -2.42 2.00 4.04
CA PHE A 320 -2.20 0.71 3.37
C PHE A 320 -1.21 0.82 2.21
N ALA A 321 -1.29 1.87 1.39
CA ALA A 321 -0.33 2.10 0.30
C ALA A 321 1.11 2.29 0.82
N GLN A 322 1.27 2.98 1.95
CA GLN A 322 2.57 3.13 2.63
C GLN A 322 3.10 1.79 3.17
N ALA A 323 2.24 0.98 3.79
CA ALA A 323 2.60 -0.37 4.22
C ALA A 323 3.07 -1.23 3.04
N MET A 324 2.35 -1.16 1.91
CA MET A 324 2.72 -1.84 0.67
C MET A 324 4.04 -1.32 0.09
N ALA A 325 4.34 -0.03 0.18
CA ALA A 325 5.62 0.52 -0.26
C ALA A 325 6.80 -0.03 0.58
N ILE A 326 6.61 -0.15 1.90
CA ILE A 326 7.59 -0.76 2.81
C ILE A 326 7.80 -2.24 2.46
N LEU A 327 6.72 -3.02 2.32
CA LEU A 327 6.81 -4.45 1.98
C LEU A 327 7.44 -4.69 0.60
N ASN A 328 7.27 -3.77 -0.35
CA ASN A 328 7.90 -3.85 -1.68
C ASN A 328 9.36 -3.37 -1.69
N THR A 329 9.90 -2.90 -0.57
CA THR A 329 11.31 -2.54 -0.46
C THR A 329 12.16 -3.78 -0.27
N ASP A 330 13.32 -3.80 -0.94
CA ASP A 330 14.26 -4.92 -0.91
C ASP A 330 14.67 -5.27 0.52
N GLY A 331 14.54 -6.54 0.91
CA GLY A 331 14.84 -7.03 2.25
C GLY A 331 13.87 -6.59 3.36
N CYS A 332 12.68 -6.08 3.04
CA CYS A 332 11.66 -5.70 4.03
C CYS A 332 10.41 -6.58 4.01
N ASN A 333 10.28 -7.45 3.00
CA ASN A 333 9.10 -8.25 2.80
C ASN A 333 9.04 -9.42 3.79
N ILE A 334 8.50 -9.20 4.99
CA ILE A 334 8.32 -10.25 6.00
C ILE A 334 7.36 -11.37 5.57
N LEU A 335 6.65 -11.19 4.46
CA LEU A 335 5.68 -12.13 3.90
C LEU A 335 6.28 -12.96 2.72
N GLU A 336 7.56 -12.80 2.41
CA GLU A 336 8.20 -13.40 1.22
C GLU A 336 8.16 -14.93 1.16
N ASN A 337 8.10 -15.59 2.32
CA ASN A 337 8.08 -17.06 2.41
C ASN A 337 6.67 -17.65 2.38
N LEU A 338 5.63 -16.83 2.26
CA LEU A 338 4.26 -17.30 2.05
C LEU A 338 4.07 -17.86 0.63
N SER A 339 3.16 -18.83 0.48
CA SER A 339 2.71 -19.23 -0.85
C SER A 339 2.00 -18.07 -1.55
N ARG A 340 1.93 -18.09 -2.88
CA ARG A 340 1.26 -17.03 -3.66
C ARG A 340 -0.19 -16.79 -3.22
N LYS A 341 -0.90 -17.86 -2.82
CA LYS A 341 -2.29 -17.77 -2.34
C LYS A 341 -2.33 -17.08 -0.98
N GLU A 342 -1.52 -17.55 -0.03
CA GLU A 342 -1.44 -16.96 1.33
C GLU A 342 -0.97 -15.50 1.27
N TYR A 343 0.00 -15.17 0.42
CA TYR A 343 0.47 -13.80 0.23
C TYR A 343 -0.66 -12.88 -0.21
N THR A 344 -1.45 -13.30 -1.20
CA THR A 344 -2.60 -12.51 -1.69
C THR A 344 -3.66 -12.36 -0.60
N GLN A 345 -4.00 -13.45 0.10
CA GLN A 345 -4.98 -13.44 1.18
C GLN A 345 -4.54 -12.58 2.37
N CYS A 346 -3.25 -12.62 2.72
CA CYS A 346 -2.68 -11.79 3.79
C CYS A 346 -2.78 -10.31 3.43
N LEU A 347 -2.42 -9.93 2.20
CA LEU A 347 -2.52 -8.55 1.74
C LEU A 347 -3.97 -8.04 1.65
N ASP A 348 -4.90 -8.88 1.18
CA ASP A 348 -6.33 -8.54 1.17
C ASP A 348 -6.85 -8.34 2.59
N CYS A 349 -6.49 -9.23 3.52
CA CYS A 349 -6.85 -9.11 4.93
C CYS A 349 -6.24 -7.84 5.56
N MET A 350 -4.96 -7.56 5.33
CA MET A 350 -4.31 -6.33 5.80
C MET A 350 -5.01 -5.08 5.26
N ARG A 351 -5.36 -5.06 3.96
CA ARG A 351 -6.11 -3.95 3.35
C ARG A 351 -7.43 -3.76 4.09
N ASP A 352 -8.21 -4.82 4.24
CA ASP A 352 -9.56 -4.73 4.78
C ASP A 352 -9.53 -4.33 6.27
N VAL A 353 -8.55 -4.82 7.04
CA VAL A 353 -8.33 -4.44 8.45
C VAL A 353 -7.91 -2.97 8.57
N ILE A 354 -6.96 -2.48 7.76
CA ILE A 354 -6.55 -1.06 7.81
C ILE A 354 -7.70 -0.15 7.38
N LEU A 355 -8.50 -0.53 6.37
CA LEU A 355 -9.67 0.28 6.00
C LEU A 355 -10.77 0.27 7.07
N ALA A 356 -10.83 -0.76 7.90
CA ALA A 356 -11.78 -0.87 8.99
C ALA A 356 -11.44 0.02 10.20
N THR A 357 -10.26 0.65 10.25
CA THR A 357 -9.93 1.66 11.30
C THR A 357 -10.68 2.98 11.09
N ASP A 358 -11.26 3.21 9.90
CA ASP A 358 -12.18 4.33 9.71
C ASP A 358 -13.43 4.15 10.59
N LEU A 359 -13.57 4.99 11.60
CA LEU A 359 -14.70 4.90 12.53
C LEU A 359 -16.07 5.03 11.83
N ALA A 360 -16.14 5.71 10.69
CA ALA A 360 -17.38 5.74 9.89
C ALA A 360 -17.71 4.37 9.29
N HIS A 361 -16.71 3.51 9.03
CA HIS A 361 -16.91 2.12 8.68
C HIS A 361 -17.44 1.32 9.86
N HIS A 362 -16.80 1.42 11.02
CA HIS A 362 -17.25 0.74 12.24
C HIS A 362 -18.72 1.02 12.56
N LEU A 363 -19.13 2.30 12.53
CA LEU A 363 -20.51 2.71 12.79
C LEU A 363 -21.54 2.15 11.79
N ARG A 364 -21.13 1.77 10.57
CA ARG A 364 -22.03 1.15 9.59
C ARG A 364 -22.26 -0.35 9.85
N ILE A 365 -21.32 -1.01 10.52
CA ILE A 365 -21.33 -2.47 10.70
C ILE A 365 -21.56 -2.88 12.15
N ILE A 366 -21.63 -1.94 13.10
CA ILE A 366 -21.74 -2.23 14.54
C ILE A 366 -22.95 -3.11 14.87
N ASP A 367 -24.11 -2.87 14.24
CA ASP A 367 -25.32 -3.69 14.43
C ASP A 367 -25.11 -5.15 13.99
N ASP A 368 -24.35 -5.37 12.91
CA ASP A 368 -24.01 -6.71 12.42
C ASP A 368 -23.02 -7.42 13.37
N ILE A 369 -22.07 -6.68 13.93
CA ILE A 369 -21.12 -7.20 14.94
C ILE A 369 -21.87 -7.54 16.24
N GLU A 370 -22.76 -6.67 16.70
CA GLU A 370 -23.56 -6.91 17.91
C GLU A 370 -24.43 -8.17 17.74
N LYS A 371 -25.10 -8.29 16.59
CA LYS A 371 -25.86 -9.49 16.25
C LYS A 371 -25.00 -10.75 16.21
N MET A 372 -23.81 -10.68 15.62
CA MET A 372 -22.86 -11.81 15.63
C MET A 372 -22.48 -12.21 17.07
N ALA A 373 -22.29 -11.24 17.96
CA ALA A 373 -21.97 -11.51 19.36
C ALA A 373 -23.16 -12.14 20.13
N GLU A 374 -24.39 -11.70 19.85
CA GLU A 374 -25.61 -12.26 20.45
C GLU A 374 -25.95 -13.67 19.95
N ASP A 375 -25.87 -13.88 18.63
CA ASP A 375 -26.19 -15.16 17.98
C ASP A 375 -25.07 -16.22 18.20
N GLY A 376 -23.86 -15.75 18.53
CA GLY A 376 -22.67 -16.57 18.76
C GLY A 376 -21.71 -16.56 17.56
N TYR A 377 -20.41 -16.45 17.86
CA TYR A 377 -19.35 -16.50 16.86
C TYR A 377 -19.22 -17.90 16.25
N ASP A 378 -18.96 -17.95 14.94
CA ASP A 378 -18.82 -19.19 14.17
C ASP A 378 -17.53 -19.13 13.35
N ILE A 379 -16.62 -20.07 13.62
CA ILE A 379 -15.29 -20.16 12.99
C ILE A 379 -15.33 -20.70 11.54
N ASP A 380 -16.44 -21.32 11.14
CA ASP A 380 -16.60 -21.79 9.75
C ASP A 380 -17.24 -20.71 8.87
N ASN A 381 -17.67 -19.58 9.46
CA ASN A 381 -18.32 -18.48 8.77
C ASN A 381 -17.34 -17.34 8.44
N SER A 382 -17.03 -17.17 7.15
CA SER A 382 -16.14 -16.11 6.68
C SER A 382 -16.62 -14.69 6.99
N SER A 383 -17.94 -14.48 7.08
CA SER A 383 -18.49 -13.17 7.45
C SER A 383 -18.22 -12.86 8.93
N HIS A 384 -18.29 -13.87 9.80
CA HIS A 384 -17.99 -13.69 11.22
C HIS A 384 -16.51 -13.37 11.43
N HIS A 385 -15.62 -14.01 10.68
CA HIS A 385 -14.18 -13.68 10.68
C HIS A 385 -13.94 -12.20 10.33
N GLN A 386 -14.59 -11.71 9.27
CA GLN A 386 -14.45 -10.32 8.84
C GLN A 386 -14.97 -9.34 9.90
N LEU A 387 -16.17 -9.58 10.45
CA LEU A 387 -16.75 -8.75 11.50
C LEU A 387 -15.89 -8.74 12.77
N LEU A 388 -15.37 -9.90 13.17
CA LEU A 388 -14.47 -10.03 14.31
C LEU A 388 -13.15 -9.26 14.08
N LEU A 389 -12.54 -9.36 12.90
CA LEU A 389 -11.34 -8.58 12.55
C LEU A 389 -11.60 -7.07 12.64
N CYS A 390 -12.74 -6.60 12.13
CA CYS A 390 -13.13 -5.19 12.20
C CYS A 390 -13.35 -4.72 13.65
N LEU A 391 -13.99 -5.54 14.49
CA LEU A 391 -14.14 -5.26 15.92
C LEU A 391 -12.78 -5.21 16.62
N LEU A 392 -11.93 -6.21 16.41
CA LEU A 392 -10.62 -6.31 17.06
C LEU A 392 -9.74 -5.12 16.73
N ILE A 393 -9.64 -4.70 15.46
CA ILE A 393 -8.82 -3.54 15.10
C ILE A 393 -9.37 -2.26 15.72
N THR A 394 -10.69 -2.07 15.74
CA THR A 394 -11.33 -0.91 16.40
C THR A 394 -11.01 -0.90 17.90
N CYS A 395 -11.12 -2.04 18.58
CA CYS A 395 -10.75 -2.15 19.99
C CYS A 395 -9.24 -2.01 20.25
N CYS A 396 -8.38 -2.38 19.30
CA CYS A 396 -6.94 -2.13 19.41
C CYS A 396 -6.65 -0.64 19.29
N ASP A 397 -7.25 0.03 18.31
CA ASP A 397 -7.08 1.46 18.05
C ASP A 397 -7.53 2.32 19.23
N LEU A 398 -8.67 1.95 19.85
CA LEU A 398 -9.23 2.65 21.00
C LEU A 398 -8.66 2.18 22.36
N SER A 399 -7.62 1.34 22.38
CA SER A 399 -7.12 0.66 23.59
C SER A 399 -6.59 1.57 24.68
N ASP A 400 -6.18 2.80 24.36
CA ASP A 400 -5.76 3.80 25.34
C ASP A 400 -6.88 4.15 26.35
N GLN A 401 -8.15 3.90 25.99
CA GLN A 401 -9.31 4.13 26.88
C GLN A 401 -9.49 3.05 27.95
N THR A 402 -8.80 1.91 27.80
CA THR A 402 -8.81 0.78 28.75
C THR A 402 -7.73 0.89 29.83
N LYS A 403 -6.90 1.93 29.77
CA LYS A 403 -5.78 2.15 30.70
C LYS A 403 -6.24 2.95 31.90
N ASP A 404 -5.34 3.11 32.88
CA ASP A 404 -5.66 3.86 34.08
C ASP A 404 -5.94 5.33 33.78
N TRP A 405 -6.67 5.98 34.69
CA TRP A 405 -7.11 7.38 34.54
C TRP A 405 -5.98 8.33 34.16
N LYS A 406 -4.80 8.19 34.77
CA LYS A 406 -3.67 9.07 34.51
C LYS A 406 -3.18 8.93 33.06
N SER A 407 -3.10 7.70 32.56
CA SER A 407 -2.77 7.45 31.15
C SER A 407 -3.86 7.99 30.24
N SER A 408 -5.13 7.63 30.45
CA SER A 408 -6.23 8.06 29.58
C SER A 408 -6.40 9.59 29.54
N LYS A 409 -6.21 10.29 30.66
CA LYS A 409 -6.15 11.76 30.71
C LYS A 409 -5.02 12.31 29.84
N LYS A 410 -3.81 11.75 29.96
CA LYS A 410 -2.65 12.20 29.16
C LYS A 410 -2.86 11.95 27.66
N ILE A 411 -3.49 10.84 27.30
CA ILE A 411 -3.85 10.54 25.91
C ILE A 411 -4.86 11.54 25.36
N ALA A 412 -5.91 11.84 26.13
CA ALA A 412 -6.89 12.84 25.73
C ALA A 412 -6.22 14.19 25.44
N GLU A 413 -5.26 14.62 26.27
CA GLU A 413 -4.47 15.83 26.02
C GLU A 413 -3.77 15.82 24.66
N LEU A 414 -3.12 14.70 24.29
CA LEU A 414 -2.45 14.54 22.99
C LEU A 414 -3.45 14.61 21.83
N ILE A 415 -4.58 13.90 21.94
CA ILE A 415 -5.64 13.88 20.91
C ILE A 415 -6.19 15.30 20.68
N TYR A 416 -6.55 16.02 21.74
CA TYR A 416 -7.10 17.37 21.61
C TYR A 416 -6.07 18.38 21.11
N ASN A 417 -4.79 18.25 21.50
CA ASN A 417 -3.73 19.08 20.92
C ASN A 417 -3.64 18.90 19.40
N GLU A 418 -3.83 17.68 18.91
CA GLU A 418 -3.87 17.40 17.47
C GLU A 418 -5.13 17.97 16.81
N PHE A 419 -6.31 17.74 17.38
CA PHE A 419 -7.59 18.28 16.88
C PHE A 419 -7.59 19.81 16.81
N PHE A 420 -7.04 20.47 17.82
CA PHE A 420 -6.93 21.93 17.84
C PHE A 420 -5.90 22.45 16.84
N SER A 421 -4.82 21.71 16.59
CA SER A 421 -3.87 22.05 15.53
C SER A 421 -4.53 21.99 14.16
N GLN A 422 -5.37 20.97 13.90
CA GLN A 422 -6.20 20.92 12.69
C GLN A 422 -7.21 22.08 12.64
N GLY A 423 -7.93 22.35 13.73
CA GLY A 423 -8.94 23.42 13.77
C GLY A 423 -8.36 24.80 13.50
N ASP A 424 -7.13 25.06 13.97
CA ASP A 424 -6.43 26.31 13.65
C ASP A 424 -6.05 26.43 12.17
N LEU A 425 -5.66 25.31 11.54
CA LEU A 425 -5.42 25.26 10.09
C LEU A 425 -6.72 25.54 9.32
N GLU A 426 -7.84 24.95 9.74
CA GLU A 426 -9.16 25.23 9.15
C GLU A 426 -9.54 26.71 9.27
N LYS A 427 -9.35 27.31 10.45
CA LYS A 427 -9.55 28.76 10.67
C LYS A 427 -8.66 29.59 9.75
N ALA A 428 -7.38 29.23 9.60
CA ALA A 428 -6.45 29.93 8.71
C ALA A 428 -6.83 29.84 7.23
N MET A 429 -7.53 28.75 6.84
CA MET A 429 -8.11 28.58 5.51
C MET A 429 -9.45 29.31 5.33
N GLY A 430 -9.95 29.99 6.37
CA GLY A 430 -11.24 30.70 6.35
C GLY A 430 -12.45 29.79 6.56
N VAL A 431 -12.24 28.56 7.07
CA VAL A 431 -13.30 27.60 7.41
C VAL A 431 -13.56 27.66 8.92
N HIS A 432 -14.82 27.55 9.33
CA HIS A 432 -15.15 27.42 10.74
C HIS A 432 -15.02 25.96 11.17
N PRO A 433 -14.12 25.62 12.11
CA PRO A 433 -13.96 24.26 12.58
C PRO A 433 -15.18 23.81 13.39
N SER A 434 -15.35 22.50 13.49
CA SER A 434 -16.31 21.90 14.43
C SER A 434 -15.95 22.23 15.88
N GLU A 435 -16.93 22.17 16.78
CA GLU A 435 -16.74 22.50 18.19
C GLU A 435 -15.61 21.68 18.86
N MET A 436 -15.50 20.39 18.52
CA MET A 436 -14.45 19.51 19.06
C MET A 436 -13.03 19.90 18.62
N MET A 437 -12.89 20.65 17.53
CA MET A 437 -11.61 21.12 16.97
C MET A 437 -11.37 22.60 17.27
N ASP A 438 -12.33 23.30 17.89
CA ASP A 438 -12.22 24.71 18.24
C ASP A 438 -11.72 24.86 19.69
N ARG A 439 -10.43 25.16 19.85
CA ARG A 439 -9.78 25.31 21.17
C ARG A 439 -10.43 26.35 22.11
N GLU A 440 -11.23 27.27 21.58
CA GLU A 440 -11.92 28.31 22.36
C GLU A 440 -13.33 27.90 22.79
N LYS A 441 -13.87 26.80 22.24
CA LYS A 441 -15.26 26.36 22.47
C LYS A 441 -15.37 24.94 23.01
N ALA A 442 -14.40 24.08 22.73
CA ALA A 442 -14.44 22.68 23.10
C ALA A 442 -14.60 22.50 24.63
N CYS A 443 -15.65 21.80 25.06
CA CYS A 443 -15.75 21.29 26.43
C CYS A 443 -15.20 19.86 26.49
N ILE A 444 -13.89 19.73 26.71
CA ILE A 444 -13.19 18.44 26.68
C ILE A 444 -13.83 17.35 27.55
N PRO A 445 -14.23 17.58 28.81
CA PRO A 445 -14.88 16.56 29.62
C PRO A 445 -16.19 16.04 28.99
N GLU A 446 -17.03 16.93 28.48
CA GLU A 446 -18.32 16.55 27.87
C GLU A 446 -18.11 15.78 26.56
N LEU A 447 -17.17 16.24 25.74
CA LEU A 447 -16.78 15.55 24.51
C LEU A 447 -16.20 14.15 24.78
N GLN A 448 -15.37 13.99 25.82
CA GLN A 448 -14.82 12.69 26.21
C GLN A 448 -15.89 11.75 26.75
N ILE A 449 -16.82 12.23 27.60
CA ILE A 449 -17.95 11.42 28.07
C ILE A 449 -18.77 10.94 26.88
N GLY A 450 -19.14 11.84 25.97
CA GLY A 450 -19.91 11.48 24.77
C GLY A 450 -19.18 10.49 23.87
N PHE A 451 -17.87 10.63 23.69
CA PHE A 451 -17.07 9.67 22.94
C PHE A 451 -17.03 8.30 23.60
N VAL A 452 -16.81 8.24 24.92
CA VAL A 452 -16.77 6.99 25.67
C VAL A 452 -18.13 6.29 25.64
N GLU A 453 -19.23 7.01 25.84
CA GLU A 453 -20.58 6.44 25.88
C GLU A 453 -21.06 5.93 24.53
N ASN A 454 -20.78 6.66 23.44
CA ASN A 454 -21.37 6.35 22.14
C ASN A 454 -20.49 5.46 21.26
N ILE A 455 -19.18 5.39 21.53
CA ILE A 455 -18.23 4.66 20.68
C ILE A 455 -17.48 3.60 21.47
N VAL A 456 -16.76 4.00 22.52
CA VAL A 456 -15.82 3.13 23.23
C VAL A 456 -16.57 2.04 24.01
N HIS A 457 -17.55 2.43 24.83
CA HIS A 457 -18.30 1.51 25.68
C HIS A 457 -19.05 0.45 24.87
N PRO A 458 -19.81 0.77 23.80
CA PRO A 458 -20.43 -0.25 22.96
C PRO A 458 -19.43 -1.24 22.37
N ALA A 459 -18.28 -0.75 21.84
CA ALA A 459 -17.26 -1.62 21.25
C ALA A 459 -16.69 -2.62 22.28
N TYR A 460 -16.33 -2.17 23.49
CA TYR A 460 -15.82 -3.06 24.54
C TYR A 460 -16.90 -3.94 25.17
N LYS A 461 -18.16 -3.48 25.20
CA LYS A 461 -19.28 -4.32 25.64
C LYS A 461 -19.48 -5.50 24.70
N ILE A 462 -19.43 -5.28 23.39
CA ILE A 462 -19.49 -6.35 22.38
C ILE A 462 -18.25 -7.26 22.52
N LEU A 463 -17.05 -6.68 22.68
CA LEU A 463 -15.82 -7.43 22.85
C LEU A 463 -15.87 -8.39 24.05
N THR A 464 -16.35 -7.91 25.20
CA THR A 464 -16.46 -8.72 26.43
C THR A 464 -17.61 -9.73 26.40
N THR A 465 -18.61 -9.50 25.55
CA THR A 465 -19.66 -10.50 25.27
C THR A 465 -19.08 -11.70 24.51
N LEU A 466 -18.19 -11.43 23.56
CA LEU A 466 -17.46 -12.48 22.83
C LEU A 466 -16.35 -13.13 23.68
N PHE A 467 -15.66 -12.32 24.48
CA PHE A 467 -14.47 -12.73 25.24
C PHE A 467 -14.58 -12.28 26.71
N PRO A 468 -15.24 -13.07 27.57
CA PRO A 468 -15.41 -12.72 28.98
C PRO A 468 -14.08 -12.55 29.74
N GLU A 469 -12.99 -13.14 29.27
CA GLU A 469 -11.65 -13.06 29.86
C GLU A 469 -11.07 -11.65 29.87
N VAL A 470 -11.58 -10.74 29.01
CA VAL A 470 -11.10 -9.35 28.93
C VAL A 470 -12.04 -8.34 29.58
N ILE A 471 -12.95 -8.79 30.47
CA ILE A 471 -13.93 -7.94 31.18
C ILE A 471 -13.31 -6.74 31.93
N ASP A 472 -12.06 -6.88 32.38
CA ASP A 472 -11.30 -5.81 33.04
C ASP A 472 -11.16 -4.58 32.13
N THR A 473 -11.13 -4.75 30.80
CA THR A 473 -11.07 -3.63 29.84
C THR A 473 -12.33 -2.78 29.86
N LEU A 474 -13.51 -3.40 29.87
CA LEU A 474 -14.79 -2.69 29.98
C LEU A 474 -14.92 -2.00 31.34
N THR A 475 -14.52 -2.69 32.42
CA THR A 475 -14.52 -2.11 33.78
C THR A 475 -13.64 -0.86 33.86
N ALA A 476 -12.46 -0.88 33.22
CA ALA A 476 -11.58 0.27 33.14
C ALA A 476 -12.21 1.44 32.35
N VAL A 477 -12.85 1.15 31.21
CA VAL A 477 -13.58 2.16 30.42
C VAL A 477 -14.71 2.81 31.23
N GLU A 478 -15.50 2.02 31.95
CA GLU A 478 -16.59 2.52 32.81
C GLU A 478 -16.06 3.37 33.97
N THR A 479 -14.94 2.95 34.58
CA THR A 479 -14.26 3.69 35.63
C THR A 479 -13.73 5.04 35.11
N ASN A 480 -13.09 5.05 33.94
CA ASN A 480 -12.62 6.27 33.30
C ASN A 480 -13.74 7.22 32.92
N ARG A 481 -14.90 6.70 32.48
CA ARG A 481 -16.11 7.50 32.24
C ARG A 481 -16.53 8.25 33.50
N LEU A 482 -16.58 7.56 34.65
CA LEU A 482 -16.93 8.18 35.93
C LEU A 482 -15.93 9.28 36.33
N PHE A 483 -14.64 9.07 36.08
CA PHE A 483 -13.64 10.11 36.32
C PHE A 483 -13.82 11.32 35.40
N TRP A 484 -14.20 11.12 34.13
CA TRP A 484 -14.56 12.22 33.23
C TRP A 484 -15.81 12.98 33.67
N GLU A 485 -16.84 12.29 34.20
CA GLU A 485 -18.03 12.93 34.79
C GLU A 485 -17.67 13.79 36.00
N ARG A 486 -16.85 13.26 36.93
CA ARG A 486 -16.34 14.02 38.07
C ARG A 486 -15.51 15.22 37.63
N MET A 487 -14.64 15.01 36.64
CA MET A 487 -13.80 16.04 36.03
C MET A 487 -14.64 17.18 35.45
N ARG A 488 -15.72 16.86 34.72
CA ARG A 488 -16.69 17.86 34.22
C ARG A 488 -17.28 18.69 35.37
N ASP A 489 -17.71 18.04 36.44
CA ASP A 489 -18.38 18.71 37.56
C ASP A 489 -17.42 19.58 38.38
N VAL A 490 -16.18 19.13 38.60
CA VAL A 490 -15.11 19.94 39.22
C VAL A 490 -14.72 21.11 38.31
N TYR A 491 -14.55 20.86 37.02
CA TYR A 491 -14.17 21.89 36.04
C TYR A 491 -15.23 22.99 35.96
N LYS A 492 -16.52 22.65 35.86
CA LYS A 492 -17.62 23.63 35.88
C LYS A 492 -17.65 24.48 37.15
N ARG A 493 -17.33 23.89 38.31
CA ARG A 493 -17.27 24.61 39.59
C ARG A 493 -16.10 25.60 39.64
N ARG A 494 -14.90 25.20 39.20
CA ARG A 494 -13.67 26.00 39.31
C ARG A 494 -13.50 27.02 38.17
N TYR A 495 -13.94 26.68 36.96
CA TYR A 495 -13.64 27.41 35.72
C TYR A 495 -14.90 27.90 34.99
N SER A 496 -15.94 28.29 35.73
CA SER A 496 -17.19 28.82 35.17
C SER A 496 -17.03 29.98 34.16
N ASN A 497 -15.86 30.64 34.11
CA ASN A 497 -15.54 31.74 33.19
C ASN A 497 -14.33 31.48 32.27
N SER A 498 -13.75 30.27 32.26
CA SER A 498 -12.58 30.00 31.38
C SER A 498 -13.02 29.76 29.94
N THR A 499 -12.20 30.25 29.01
CA THR A 499 -12.35 30.02 27.56
C THR A 499 -11.46 28.91 27.03
N SER A 500 -10.55 28.35 27.85
CA SER A 500 -9.62 27.28 27.48
C SER A 500 -9.88 26.04 28.33
N SER A 501 -10.20 24.93 27.67
CA SER A 501 -10.33 23.61 28.30
C SER A 501 -9.00 22.92 28.53
N LEU A 502 -7.90 23.35 27.89
CA LEU A 502 -6.59 22.71 28.03
C LEU A 502 -5.97 22.89 29.42
N ASP A 503 -6.30 24.00 30.09
CA ASP A 503 -5.81 24.33 31.44
C ASP A 503 -6.12 23.22 32.47
N MET A 504 -7.13 22.38 32.22
CA MET A 504 -7.49 21.25 33.06
C MET A 504 -6.43 20.14 33.12
N PHE A 505 -5.62 20.02 32.07
CA PHE A 505 -4.61 18.96 31.99
C PHE A 505 -3.39 19.28 32.86
N GLU A 506 -3.07 20.56 33.01
CA GLU A 506 -1.91 21.05 33.77
C GLU A 506 -2.19 21.24 35.27
N ASP A 507 -3.45 21.37 35.70
CA ASP A 507 -3.81 21.55 37.11
C ASP A 507 -3.80 20.22 37.90
N GLU A 508 -2.66 19.92 38.54
CA GLU A 508 -2.51 18.76 39.44
C GLU A 508 -3.48 18.80 40.64
N SER A 509 -3.87 19.99 41.11
CA SER A 509 -4.79 20.13 42.25
C SER A 509 -6.22 19.73 41.89
N LEU A 510 -6.58 19.89 40.62
CA LEU A 510 -7.86 19.45 40.09
C LEU A 510 -7.90 17.94 39.95
N GLU A 511 -6.82 17.34 39.46
CA GLU A 511 -6.70 15.88 39.37
C GLU A 511 -6.79 15.22 40.76
N GLN A 512 -6.13 15.79 41.77
CA GLN A 512 -6.27 15.31 43.15
C GLN A 512 -7.70 15.40 43.67
N GLU A 513 -8.45 16.47 43.34
CA GLU A 513 -9.87 16.57 43.74
C GLU A 513 -10.73 15.50 43.05
N VAL A 514 -10.52 15.25 41.76
CA VAL A 514 -11.25 14.21 41.00
C VAL A 514 -10.99 12.82 41.55
N LEU A 515 -9.74 12.53 41.92
CA LEU A 515 -9.34 11.26 42.54
C LEU A 515 -9.83 11.15 44.00
N ALA A 516 -9.85 12.25 44.75
CA ALA A 516 -10.30 12.27 46.15
C ALA A 516 -11.82 12.12 46.31
N LEU A 517 -12.61 12.35 45.25
CA LEU A 517 -14.06 12.16 45.23
C LEU A 517 -14.50 10.68 45.30
N SER A 518 -13.61 9.75 45.65
CA SER A 518 -13.93 8.34 45.94
C SER A 518 -13.93 8.04 47.45
N CYS A 519 -15.13 8.04 48.06
CA CYS A 519 -15.55 7.11 49.13
C CYS A 519 -16.99 7.35 49.64
N ASP A 520 -17.63 8.50 49.34
CA ASP A 520 -18.98 8.80 49.86
C ASP A 520 -20.03 8.87 48.75
N SER A 521 -20.29 7.75 48.08
CA SER A 521 -21.52 7.58 47.31
C SER A 521 -21.82 6.11 47.02
N ASP A 522 -21.99 5.31 48.09
CA ASP A 522 -22.90 4.18 48.13
C ASP A 522 -23.44 4.12 49.58
N GLU A 523 -24.77 4.20 49.69
CA GLU A 523 -25.67 4.12 50.87
C GLU A 523 -25.12 4.11 52.31
#